data_AF-A0A7W7WIV6-F1
#
_entry.id   AF-A0A7W7WIV6-F1
#
_cell.length_a   1.000
_cell.length_b   1.000
_cell.length_c   1.000
_cell.angle_alpha   90.00
_cell.angle_beta   90.00
_cell.angle_gamma   90.00
#
_symmetry.space_group_name_H-M   'P 1'
#
loop_
_entity.id
_entity.type
_entity.pdbx_description
1 polymer ?
#
loop_
_entity_poly.entity_id
_entity_poly.type
_entity_poly.pdbx_seq_one_letter_code
_entity_poly.pdbx_strand_id
1 'polypeptide(L)'
;MSLLAAAGPLEPAARSFLSPTGVEIVFLLVGVAVLGAALLTVTTRQLVHAALWLVVALGGLAVEFLLLTAEFIAWVQVLIYLGSVVVLVLFGLMLTKAPIGRSPDADSGNRWAALAVGLAAAATLVTLVVDAFRTSWIDLGAGAGSTRATGEYLFRHWVLPFEALSVLLLAALVGAIVLSRRDGENKPKPRPGKLRAGKPVGTTRER
;
A
#
# COMPACT_ATOMS: atom_id res chain seq x y z
N MET A 1 47.48 52.14 4.32
CA MET A 1 46.69 51.92 3.08
C MET A 1 47.27 50.68 2.42
N SER A 2 46.70 49.48 2.47
CA SER A 2 45.30 49.09 2.67
C SER A 2 45.21 47.78 3.46
N LEU A 3 44.22 47.70 4.35
CA LEU A 3 43.68 46.45 4.88
C LEU A 3 43.15 45.62 3.69
N LEU A 4 43.72 44.45 3.46
CA LEU A 4 43.04 43.35 2.78
C LEU A 4 43.10 42.14 3.73
N ALA A 5 42.38 42.28 4.84
CA ALA A 5 42.16 41.20 5.79
C ALA A 5 41.16 40.19 5.18
N ALA A 6 41.61 38.95 5.08
CA ALA A 6 40.83 37.73 5.30
C ALA A 6 39.33 37.78 4.92
N ALA A 7 39.04 37.62 3.63
CA ALA A 7 37.78 36.99 3.24
C ALA A 7 37.94 35.48 3.44
N GLY A 8 37.70 35.01 4.67
CA GLY A 8 37.50 33.59 4.93
C GLY A 8 36.30 33.06 4.11
N PRO A 9 36.21 31.75 3.87
CA PRO A 9 35.02 31.18 3.26
C PRO A 9 33.82 31.56 4.14
N LEU A 10 32.80 32.14 3.52
CA LEU A 10 31.54 32.49 4.18
C LEU A 10 31.07 31.26 4.97
N GLU A 11 30.98 31.38 6.29
CA GLU A 11 30.38 30.35 7.14
C GLU A 11 29.06 29.91 6.48
N PRO A 12 28.79 28.60 6.36
CA PRO A 12 27.50 28.14 5.88
C PRO A 12 26.48 28.73 6.83
N ALA A 13 25.68 29.68 6.32
CA ALA A 13 24.62 30.34 7.05
C ALA A 13 23.93 29.30 7.91
N ALA A 14 24.02 29.48 9.23
CA ALA A 14 23.38 28.62 10.20
C ALA A 14 21.92 28.49 9.77
N ARG A 15 21.57 27.36 9.13
CA ARG A 15 20.20 27.04 8.72
C ARG A 15 19.44 26.85 10.02
N SER A 16 18.91 27.95 10.54
CA SER A 16 18.25 27.96 11.83
C SER A 16 16.92 27.22 11.69
N PHE A 17 16.66 26.25 12.58
CA PHE A 17 15.36 25.56 12.66
C PHE A 17 14.17 26.53 12.88
N LEU A 18 14.47 27.79 13.20
CA LEU A 18 13.51 28.86 13.47
C LEU A 18 13.08 29.60 12.19
N SER A 19 13.73 29.37 11.04
CA SER A 19 13.39 29.94 9.75
C SER A 19 13.09 28.83 8.73
N PRO A 20 11.96 28.11 8.86
CA PRO A 20 11.64 27.01 7.97
C PRO A 20 11.45 27.50 6.53
N THR A 21 11.98 26.75 5.58
CA THR A 21 11.76 27.05 4.16
C THR A 21 10.30 26.78 3.78
N GLY A 22 9.79 27.43 2.73
CA GLY A 22 8.42 27.17 2.26
C GLY A 22 8.19 25.69 1.90
N VAL A 23 9.22 25.01 1.39
CA VAL A 23 9.20 23.58 1.08
C VAL A 23 9.06 22.74 2.34
N GLU A 24 9.79 23.05 3.42
CA GLU A 24 9.66 22.37 4.72
C GLU A 24 8.27 22.55 5.33
N ILE A 25 7.69 23.74 5.22
CA ILE A 25 6.33 24.00 5.72
C ILE A 25 5.32 23.14 4.94
N VAL A 26 5.42 23.12 3.60
CA VAL A 26 4.52 22.30 2.77
C VAL A 26 4.72 20.81 3.05
N PHE A 27 5.96 20.35 3.18
CA PHE A 27 6.32 18.98 3.58
C PHE A 27 5.62 18.61 4.89
N LEU A 28 5.77 19.42 5.95
CA LEU A 28 5.12 19.14 7.23
C LEU A 28 3.59 19.14 7.16
N LEU A 29 3.00 20.07 6.41
CA LEU A 29 1.53 20.13 6.24
C LEU A 29 1.00 18.91 5.48
N VAL A 30 1.67 18.51 4.41
CA VAL A 30 1.33 17.30 3.65
C VAL A 30 1.52 16.06 4.53
N GLY A 31 2.61 15.95 5.28
CA GLY A 31 2.89 14.84 6.19
C GLY A 31 1.82 14.71 7.29
N VAL A 32 1.39 15.81 7.89
CA VAL A 32 0.27 15.81 8.86
C VAL A 32 -1.04 15.37 8.19
N ALA A 33 -1.31 15.84 6.97
CA ALA A 33 -2.50 15.42 6.22
C ALA A 33 -2.46 13.92 5.86
N VAL A 34 -1.30 13.39 5.47
CA VAL A 34 -1.07 11.96 5.19
C VAL A 34 -1.28 11.13 6.45
N LEU A 35 -0.73 11.55 7.59
CA LEU A 35 -0.92 10.87 8.87
C LEU A 35 -2.39 10.85 9.29
N GLY A 36 -3.09 11.98 9.11
CA GLY A 36 -4.54 12.06 9.34
C GLY A 36 -5.33 11.13 8.43
N ALA A 37 -5.01 11.11 7.13
CA ALA A 37 -5.65 10.21 6.16
C ALA A 37 -5.37 8.73 6.48
N ALA A 38 -4.16 8.39 6.91
CA ALA A 38 -3.81 7.04 7.34
C ALA A 38 -4.60 6.62 8.60
N LEU A 39 -4.74 7.52 9.58
CA LEU A 39 -5.56 7.27 10.76
C LEU A 39 -7.03 7.08 10.39
N LEU A 40 -7.58 7.92 9.50
CA LEU A 40 -8.95 7.80 9.01
C LEU A 40 -9.15 6.50 8.23
N THR A 41 -8.16 6.05 7.45
CA THR A 41 -8.20 4.78 6.74
C THR A 41 -8.45 3.60 7.68
N VAL A 42 -7.73 3.53 8.80
CA VAL A 42 -7.83 2.40 9.74
C VAL A 42 -8.95 2.53 10.77
N THR A 43 -9.41 3.74 11.05
CA THR A 43 -10.49 3.99 12.02
C THR A 43 -11.88 4.02 11.38
N THR A 44 -11.95 4.27 10.07
CA THR A 44 -13.22 4.32 9.33
C THR A 44 -13.85 2.94 9.25
N ARG A 45 -15.12 2.86 9.64
CA ARG A 45 -15.88 1.59 9.64
C ARG A 45 -16.46 1.19 8.28
N GLN A 46 -16.53 2.11 7.33
CA GLN A 46 -17.03 1.85 5.98
C GLN A 46 -15.86 1.56 5.05
N LEU A 47 -15.79 0.35 4.50
CA LEU A 47 -14.64 -0.12 3.72
C LEU A 47 -14.34 0.77 2.50
N VAL A 48 -15.37 1.26 1.82
CA VAL A 48 -15.19 2.18 0.67
C VAL A 48 -14.56 3.51 1.10
N HIS A 49 -15.04 4.10 2.20
CA HIS A 49 -14.46 5.35 2.72
C HIS A 49 -13.04 5.14 3.24
N ALA A 50 -12.77 4.02 3.92
CA ALA A 50 -11.42 3.65 4.32
C ALA A 50 -10.48 3.57 3.10
N ALA A 51 -10.91 2.92 2.02
CA ALA A 51 -10.13 2.85 0.79
C ALA A 51 -9.94 4.22 0.09
N LEU A 52 -10.91 5.14 0.17
CA LEU A 52 -10.74 6.51 -0.33
C LEU A 52 -9.74 7.32 0.50
N TRP A 53 -9.76 7.17 1.83
CA TRP A 53 -8.74 7.77 2.70
C TRP A 53 -7.34 7.20 2.41
N LEU A 54 -7.25 5.93 2.01
CA LEU A 54 -6.00 5.33 1.57
C LEU A 54 -5.47 5.98 0.29
N VAL A 55 -6.35 6.33 -0.67
CA VAL A 55 -5.96 7.11 -1.87
C VAL A 55 -5.34 8.45 -1.46
N VAL A 56 -5.96 9.16 -0.51
CA VAL A 56 -5.45 10.45 -0.02
C VAL A 56 -4.09 10.27 0.65
N ALA A 57 -3.91 9.26 1.50
CA ALA A 57 -2.64 8.98 2.15
C ALA A 57 -1.53 8.65 1.15
N LEU A 58 -1.78 7.74 0.20
CA LEU A 58 -0.79 7.32 -0.80
C LEU A 58 -0.50 8.42 -1.82
N GLY A 59 -1.48 9.26 -2.14
CA GLY A 59 -1.31 10.43 -3.01
C GLY A 59 -0.49 11.52 -2.33
N GLY A 60 -0.73 11.78 -1.04
CA GLY A 60 0.11 12.67 -0.25
C GLY A 60 1.55 12.18 -0.13
N LEU A 61 1.78 10.86 0.01
CA LEU A 61 3.14 10.30 -0.07
C LEU A 61 3.83 10.54 -1.42
N ALA A 62 3.08 10.52 -2.52
CA ALA A 62 3.66 10.87 -3.83
C ALA A 62 4.11 12.34 -3.87
N VAL A 63 3.34 13.25 -3.24
CA VAL A 63 3.74 14.66 -3.07
C VAL A 63 4.99 14.76 -2.20
N GLU A 64 5.08 14.04 -1.08
CA GLU A 64 6.29 14.01 -0.24
C GLU A 64 7.52 13.53 -1.01
N PHE A 65 7.37 12.51 -1.86
CA PHE A 65 8.48 12.07 -2.72
C PHE A 65 8.93 13.15 -3.70
N LEU A 66 8.02 13.94 -4.27
CA LEU A 66 8.40 15.08 -5.12
C LEU A 66 9.15 16.16 -4.32
N LEU A 67 8.68 16.48 -3.11
CA LEU A 67 9.34 17.44 -2.22
C LEU A 67 10.73 16.97 -1.81
N LEU A 68 10.93 15.66 -1.69
CA LEU A 68 12.22 15.01 -1.43
C LEU A 68 13.08 14.80 -2.68
N THR A 69 12.73 15.40 -3.82
CA THR A 69 13.43 15.27 -5.10
C THR A 69 13.47 13.84 -5.68
N ALA A 70 12.61 12.94 -5.19
CA ALA A 70 12.47 11.55 -5.62
C ALA A 70 11.42 11.42 -6.74
N GLU A 71 11.65 12.11 -7.87
CA GLU A 71 10.69 12.20 -8.98
C GLU A 71 10.25 10.85 -9.54
N PHE A 72 11.20 9.96 -9.84
CA PHE A 72 10.86 8.66 -10.41
C PHE A 72 9.98 7.84 -9.46
N ILE A 73 10.31 7.85 -8.17
CA ILE A 73 9.56 7.13 -7.14
C ILE A 73 8.17 7.73 -6.95
N ALA A 74 8.03 9.06 -7.01
CA ALA A 74 6.72 9.72 -6.96
C ALA A 74 5.80 9.27 -8.11
N TRP A 75 6.31 9.18 -9.34
CA TRP A 75 5.52 8.71 -10.47
C TRP A 75 5.17 7.23 -10.36
N VAL A 76 6.11 6.40 -9.93
CA VAL A 76 5.84 4.97 -9.65
C VAL A 76 4.78 4.83 -8.55
N GLN A 77 4.80 5.69 -7.53
CA GLN A 77 3.80 5.72 -6.46
C GLN A 77 2.40 5.95 -7.03
N VAL A 78 2.24 6.95 -7.90
CA VAL A 78 0.95 7.24 -8.54
C VAL A 78 0.52 6.10 -9.47
N LEU A 79 1.41 5.60 -10.33
CA LEU A 79 1.05 4.61 -11.33
C LEU A 79 0.69 3.24 -10.72
N ILE A 80 1.48 2.77 -9.76
CA ILE A 80 1.31 1.43 -9.18
C ILE A 80 0.33 1.47 -8.02
N TYR A 81 0.56 2.31 -7.02
CA TYR A 81 -0.27 2.27 -5.82
C TYR A 81 -1.64 2.91 -6.05
N LEU A 82 -1.70 4.12 -6.61
CA LEU A 82 -2.99 4.77 -6.89
C LEU A 82 -3.65 4.15 -8.12
N GLY A 83 -2.91 3.95 -9.20
CA GLY A 83 -3.46 3.53 -10.49
C GLY A 83 -3.87 2.05 -10.55
N SER A 84 -3.14 1.15 -9.87
CA SER A 84 -3.35 -0.29 -9.99
C SER A 84 -3.83 -0.93 -8.69
N VAL A 85 -3.05 -0.80 -7.61
CA VAL A 85 -3.30 -1.53 -6.35
C VAL A 85 -4.60 -1.08 -5.69
N VAL A 86 -4.76 0.24 -5.45
CA VAL A 86 -5.97 0.74 -4.79
C VAL A 86 -7.21 0.53 -5.65
N VAL A 87 -7.10 0.69 -6.96
CA VAL A 87 -8.19 0.41 -7.90
C VAL A 87 -8.60 -1.06 -7.84
N LEU A 88 -7.65 -2.00 -7.85
CA LEU A 88 -7.94 -3.43 -7.69
C LEU A 88 -8.60 -3.73 -6.34
N VAL A 89 -8.12 -3.13 -5.26
CA VAL A 89 -8.73 -3.26 -3.92
C VAL A 89 -10.16 -2.73 -3.94
N LEU A 90 -10.42 -1.54 -4.50
CA LEU A 90 -11.75 -0.96 -4.61
C LEU A 90 -12.69 -1.87 -5.42
N PHE A 91 -12.24 -2.38 -6.58
CA PHE A 91 -13.03 -3.34 -7.36
C PHE A 91 -13.33 -4.62 -6.57
N GLY A 92 -12.34 -5.18 -5.86
CA GLY A 92 -12.52 -6.36 -5.03
C GLY A 92 -13.52 -6.12 -3.88
N LEU A 93 -13.43 -4.97 -3.22
CA LEU A 93 -14.37 -4.57 -2.16
C LEU A 93 -15.80 -4.39 -2.70
N MET A 94 -15.95 -3.80 -3.88
CA MET A 94 -17.26 -3.61 -4.50
C MET A 94 -17.90 -4.93 -4.94
N LEU A 95 -17.10 -5.85 -5.51
CA LEU A 95 -17.59 -7.17 -5.95
C LEU A 95 -17.99 -8.09 -4.79
N THR A 96 -17.32 -7.97 -3.66
CA THR A 96 -17.58 -8.82 -2.48
C THR A 96 -18.79 -8.39 -1.65
N LYS A 97 -19.55 -7.37 -2.10
CA LYS A 97 -20.63 -6.75 -1.32
C LYS A 97 -20.18 -6.45 0.11
N ALA A 98 -18.99 -5.87 0.25
CA ALA A 98 -18.43 -5.48 1.54
C ALA A 98 -19.50 -4.79 2.38
N PRO A 99 -19.75 -5.21 3.65
CA PRO A 99 -20.86 -4.72 4.44
C PRO A 99 -20.91 -3.19 4.45
N ILE A 100 -22.03 -2.64 3.96
CA ILE A 100 -22.33 -1.21 4.02
C ILE A 100 -22.89 -0.93 5.41
N GLY A 101 -22.10 -1.15 6.47
CA GLY A 101 -22.56 -1.05 7.85
C GLY A 101 -21.58 -1.62 8.89
N ARG A 102 -21.93 -1.51 10.18
CA ARG A 102 -21.17 -2.13 11.28
C ARG A 102 -21.15 -3.64 11.08
N SER A 103 -19.98 -4.24 10.91
CA SER A 103 -19.77 -5.67 11.07
C SER A 103 -19.34 -5.93 12.51
N PRO A 104 -20.19 -6.54 13.36
CA PRO A 104 -19.82 -6.89 14.74
C PRO A 104 -18.62 -7.85 14.80
N ASP A 105 -18.44 -8.67 13.77
CA ASP A 105 -17.38 -9.69 13.70
C ASP A 105 -16.00 -9.14 13.30
N ALA A 106 -15.94 -7.89 12.81
CA ALA A 106 -14.67 -7.25 12.47
C ALA A 106 -13.98 -6.60 13.69
N ASP A 107 -14.63 -6.62 14.85
CA ASP A 107 -14.22 -5.85 16.01
C ASP A 107 -13.78 -6.76 17.15
N SER A 108 -12.46 -6.84 17.36
CA SER A 108 -11.92 -7.59 18.50
C SER A 108 -12.05 -6.77 19.79
N GLY A 109 -12.45 -7.40 20.89
CA GLY A 109 -12.43 -6.78 22.23
C GLY A 109 -11.03 -6.32 22.68
N ASN A 110 -9.98 -6.73 21.98
CA ASN A 110 -8.58 -6.39 22.26
C ASN A 110 -8.13 -4.99 21.80
N ARG A 111 -9.05 -4.06 21.50
CA ARG A 111 -8.72 -2.68 21.03
C ARG A 111 -7.68 -1.99 21.91
N TRP A 112 -7.77 -2.12 23.23
CA TRP A 112 -6.82 -1.51 24.16
C TRP A 112 -5.44 -2.15 24.09
N ALA A 113 -5.36 -3.48 23.96
CA ALA A 113 -4.09 -4.17 23.77
C ALA A 113 -3.46 -3.79 22.42
N ALA A 114 -4.25 -3.75 21.34
CA ALA A 114 -3.79 -3.32 20.02
C ALA A 114 -3.31 -1.87 20.02
N LEU A 115 -4.01 -0.97 20.72
CA LEU A 115 -3.60 0.43 20.86
C LEU A 115 -2.30 0.55 21.67
N ALA A 116 -2.18 -0.18 22.78
CA ALA A 116 -0.97 -0.18 23.59
C ALA A 116 0.25 -0.67 22.79
N VAL A 117 0.10 -1.76 22.04
CA VAL A 117 1.17 -2.29 21.18
C VAL A 117 1.48 -1.32 20.03
N GLY A 118 0.45 -0.74 19.38
CA GLY A 118 0.64 0.22 18.30
C GLY A 118 1.37 1.48 18.76
N LEU A 119 1.00 2.05 19.91
CA LEU A 119 1.67 3.20 20.50
C LEU A 119 3.08 2.88 20.96
N ALA A 120 3.30 1.70 21.58
CA ALA A 120 4.64 1.28 21.98
C ALA A 120 5.55 1.09 20.77
N ALA A 121 5.06 0.46 19.69
CA ALA A 121 5.79 0.30 18.44
C ALA A 121 6.10 1.66 17.79
N ALA A 122 5.11 2.55 17.71
CA ALA A 122 5.29 3.90 17.16
C ALA A 122 6.31 4.72 17.98
N ALA A 123 6.19 4.72 19.32
CA ALA A 123 7.13 5.42 20.20
C ALA A 123 8.55 4.86 20.06
N THR A 124 8.69 3.53 19.98
CA THR A 124 9.99 2.88 19.75
C THR A 124 10.56 3.32 18.41
N LEU A 125 9.79 3.25 17.33
CA LEU A 125 10.24 3.63 16.00
C LEU A 125 10.63 5.11 15.93
N VAL A 126 9.81 6.01 16.48
CA VAL A 126 10.11 7.44 16.54
C VAL A 126 11.40 7.69 17.33
N THR A 127 11.57 7.03 18.48
CA THR A 127 12.79 7.18 19.28
C THR A 127 14.03 6.72 18.51
N LEU A 128 13.96 5.57 17.84
CA LEU A 128 15.07 5.05 17.03
C LEU A 128 15.39 5.95 15.84
N VAL A 129 14.39 6.46 15.13
CA VAL A 129 14.58 7.37 13.99
C VAL A 129 15.18 8.69 14.45
N VAL A 130 14.65 9.29 15.53
CA VAL A 130 15.19 10.54 16.06
C VAL A 130 16.62 10.32 16.56
N ASP A 131 16.90 9.26 17.29
CA ASP A 131 18.26 8.99 17.78
C ASP A 131 19.25 8.76 16.63
N ALA A 132 18.86 8.01 15.60
CA ALA A 132 19.70 7.72 14.44
C ALA A 132 19.95 8.93 13.53
N PHE A 133 18.98 9.84 13.39
CA PHE A 133 19.02 10.91 12.38
C PHE A 133 19.08 12.33 12.95
N ARG A 134 19.01 12.55 14.28
CA ARG A 134 19.01 13.90 14.87
C ARG A 134 20.23 14.76 14.51
N THR A 135 21.36 14.15 14.16
CA THR A 135 22.59 14.86 13.75
C THR A 135 22.87 14.76 12.25
N SER A 136 22.00 14.12 11.49
CA SER A 136 22.21 13.83 10.08
C SER A 136 21.63 14.96 9.21
N TRP A 137 22.47 15.51 8.34
CA TRP A 137 22.05 16.50 7.34
C TRP A 137 22.20 15.87 5.96
N ILE A 138 21.09 15.78 5.23
CA ILE A 138 21.08 15.26 3.87
C ILE A 138 20.96 16.46 2.93
N ASP A 139 21.96 16.64 2.08
CA ASP A 139 21.86 17.63 1.01
C ASP A 139 21.06 17.04 -0.15
N LEU A 140 19.96 17.69 -0.51
CA LEU A 140 19.07 17.26 -1.58
C LEU A 140 19.72 17.65 -2.91
N GLY A 141 20.70 16.85 -3.35
CA GLY A 141 21.41 17.05 -4.61
C GLY A 141 20.48 16.95 -5.82
N ALA A 142 20.62 17.88 -6.76
CA ALA A 142 19.83 17.88 -7.99
C ALA A 142 20.05 16.59 -8.80
N GLY A 143 18.96 15.88 -9.12
CA GLY A 143 18.96 14.77 -10.08
C GLY A 143 19.19 13.37 -9.49
N ALA A 144 19.44 13.22 -8.19
CA ALA A 144 19.62 11.91 -7.55
C ALA A 144 18.38 11.01 -7.68
N GLY A 145 17.17 11.59 -7.60
CA GLY A 145 15.90 10.88 -7.77
C GLY A 145 15.38 10.80 -9.21
N SER A 146 16.20 11.16 -10.21
CA SER A 146 15.80 11.15 -11.61
C SER A 146 15.61 9.72 -12.16
N THR A 147 14.79 9.59 -13.19
CA THR A 147 14.59 8.32 -13.92
C THR A 147 15.90 7.76 -14.47
N ARG A 148 16.78 8.64 -14.97
CA ARG A 148 18.08 8.23 -15.49
C ARG A 148 18.96 7.63 -14.40
N ALA A 149 19.13 8.34 -13.27
CA ALA A 149 19.94 7.87 -12.16
C ALA A 149 19.40 6.54 -11.62
N THR A 150 18.09 6.44 -11.44
CA THR A 150 17.44 5.22 -10.95
C THR A 150 17.64 4.04 -11.90
N GLY A 151 17.49 4.26 -13.22
CA GLY A 151 17.72 3.23 -14.23
C GLY A 151 19.16 2.74 -14.27
N GLU A 152 20.14 3.66 -14.18
CA GLU A 152 21.56 3.29 -14.12
C GLU A 152 21.86 2.44 -12.88
N TYR A 153 21.32 2.79 -11.70
CA TYR A 153 21.48 1.98 -10.50
C TYR A 153 20.79 0.62 -10.62
N LEU A 154 19.56 0.58 -11.14
CA LEU A 154 18.78 -0.65 -11.26
C LEU A 154 19.48 -1.69 -12.14
N PHE A 155 19.96 -1.27 -13.31
CA PHE A 155 20.55 -2.18 -14.30
C PHE A 155 22.06 -2.39 -14.17
N ARG A 156 22.76 -1.66 -13.27
CA ARG A 156 24.18 -1.91 -13.01
C ARG A 156 24.44 -2.57 -11.66
N HIS A 157 23.72 -2.17 -10.62
CA HIS A 157 23.97 -2.63 -9.26
C HIS A 157 22.91 -3.63 -8.78
N TRP A 158 21.67 -3.51 -9.27
CA TRP A 158 20.51 -4.28 -8.79
C TRP A 158 19.96 -5.27 -9.83
N VAL A 159 20.82 -5.77 -10.73
CA VAL A 159 20.41 -6.70 -11.80
C VAL A 159 19.81 -7.99 -11.24
N LEU A 160 20.44 -8.60 -10.23
CA LEU A 160 19.96 -9.86 -9.64
C LEU A 160 18.58 -9.69 -8.97
N PRO A 161 18.35 -8.67 -8.12
CA PRO A 161 17.00 -8.42 -7.60
C PRO A 161 15.97 -8.06 -8.67
N PHE A 162 16.36 -7.33 -9.73
CA PHE A 162 15.48 -7.04 -10.85
C PHE A 162 15.02 -8.33 -11.57
N GLU A 163 15.94 -9.25 -11.84
CA GLU A 163 15.63 -10.54 -12.45
C GLU A 163 14.72 -11.38 -11.54
N ALA A 164 15.02 -11.45 -10.24
CA ALA A 164 14.18 -12.15 -9.26
C ALA A 164 12.76 -11.57 -9.20
N LEU A 165 12.62 -10.23 -9.24
CA LEU A 165 11.31 -9.57 -9.32
C LEU A 165 10.56 -9.91 -10.61
N SER A 166 11.25 -10.04 -11.75
CA SER A 166 10.60 -10.43 -13.02
C SER A 166 9.99 -11.84 -12.94
N VAL A 167 10.72 -12.80 -12.35
CA VAL A 167 10.25 -14.16 -12.12
C VAL A 167 9.12 -14.19 -11.09
N LEU A 168 9.23 -13.38 -10.03
CA LEU A 168 8.17 -13.23 -9.03
C LEU A 168 6.87 -12.69 -9.65
N LEU A 169 6.95 -11.68 -10.51
CA LEU A 169 5.79 -11.11 -11.20
C LEU A 169 5.16 -12.11 -12.18
N LEU A 170 5.98 -12.88 -12.90
CA LEU A 170 5.51 -13.97 -13.74
C LEU A 170 4.77 -15.03 -12.91
N ALA A 171 5.35 -15.46 -11.79
CA ALA A 171 4.75 -16.43 -10.89
C ALA A 171 3.45 -15.90 -10.27
N ALA A 172 3.39 -14.63 -9.89
CA ALA A 172 2.20 -13.98 -9.37
C ALA A 172 1.07 -13.94 -10.42
N LEU A 173 1.38 -13.63 -11.68
CA LEU A 173 0.42 -13.64 -12.78
C LEU A 173 -0.15 -15.05 -13.01
N VAL A 174 0.72 -16.07 -13.08
CA VAL A 174 0.28 -17.47 -13.23
C VAL A 174 -0.57 -17.90 -12.04
N GLY A 175 -0.15 -17.56 -10.82
CA GLY A 175 -0.89 -17.85 -9.60
C GLY A 175 -2.28 -17.21 -9.58
N ALA A 176 -2.39 -15.93 -9.98
CA ALA A 176 -3.66 -15.24 -10.08
C ALA A 176 -4.59 -15.87 -11.13
N ILE A 177 -4.06 -16.28 -12.29
CA ILE A 177 -4.85 -16.96 -13.35
C ILE A 177 -5.36 -18.30 -12.84
N VAL A 178 -4.49 -19.13 -12.26
CA VAL A 178 -4.87 -20.46 -11.74
C VAL A 178 -5.94 -20.33 -10.65
N LEU A 179 -5.77 -19.38 -9.71
CA LEU A 179 -6.74 -19.14 -8.64
C LEU A 179 -8.08 -18.61 -9.16
N SER A 180 -8.07 -17.79 -10.21
CA SER A 180 -9.29 -17.23 -10.80
C SER A 180 -10.06 -18.24 -11.67
N ARG A 181 -9.44 -19.36 -12.07
CA ARG A 181 -10.13 -20.40 -12.83
C ARG A 181 -11.07 -21.14 -11.88
N ARG A 182 -12.37 -21.06 -12.17
CA ARG A 182 -13.38 -21.89 -11.50
C ARG A 182 -13.33 -23.28 -12.13
N ASP A 183 -13.11 -24.31 -11.30
CA ASP A 183 -13.22 -25.70 -11.74
C ASP A 183 -14.66 -25.98 -12.15
N GLY A 184 -14.89 -26.03 -13.45
CA GLY A 184 -16.14 -26.51 -14.02
C GLY A 184 -16.23 -28.03 -13.85
N GLU A 185 -17.38 -28.48 -13.36
CA GLU A 185 -17.88 -29.87 -13.44
C GLU A 185 -17.49 -30.84 -12.31
N ASN A 186 -18.02 -30.61 -11.10
CA ASN A 186 -18.56 -31.72 -10.32
C ASN A 186 -19.97 -32.05 -10.84
N LYS A 187 -20.06 -32.62 -12.05
CA LYS A 187 -21.32 -33.20 -12.54
C LYS A 187 -21.68 -34.37 -11.64
N PRO A 188 -22.88 -34.41 -11.02
CA PRO A 188 -23.31 -35.56 -10.23
C PRO A 188 -23.27 -36.81 -11.11
N LYS A 189 -22.51 -37.82 -10.68
CA LYS A 189 -22.49 -39.14 -11.32
C LYS A 189 -23.95 -39.62 -11.45
N PRO A 190 -24.45 -39.99 -12.65
CA PRO A 190 -25.82 -40.45 -12.81
C PRO A 190 -26.06 -41.60 -11.84
N ARG A 191 -26.99 -41.42 -10.89
CA ARG A 191 -27.39 -42.50 -9.99
C ARG A 191 -28.02 -43.58 -10.87
N PRO A 192 -27.58 -44.86 -10.78
CA PRO A 192 -28.31 -45.96 -11.41
C PRO A 192 -29.73 -45.94 -10.86
N GLY A 193 -30.70 -45.58 -11.70
CA GLY A 193 -32.10 -45.59 -11.33
C GLY A 193 -32.45 -47.02 -10.91
N LYS A 194 -32.90 -47.20 -9.67
CA LYS A 194 -33.55 -48.45 -9.29
C LYS A 194 -34.80 -48.55 -10.15
N LEU A 195 -34.76 -49.41 -11.16
CA LEU A 195 -35.95 -49.83 -11.90
C LEU A 195 -36.94 -50.32 -10.85
N ARG A 196 -38.00 -49.54 -10.62
CA ARG A 196 -39.11 -49.98 -9.78
C ARG A 196 -39.67 -51.21 -10.45
N ALA A 197 -39.50 -52.37 -9.82
CA ALA A 197 -40.24 -53.57 -10.17
C ALA A 197 -41.73 -53.20 -10.17
N GLY A 198 -42.36 -53.28 -11.34
CA GLY A 198 -43.78 -53.01 -11.50
C GLY A 198 -44.57 -53.93 -10.57
N LYS A 199 -45.56 -53.36 -9.86
CA LYS A 199 -46.53 -54.18 -9.13
C LYS A 199 -47.25 -55.08 -10.13
N PRO A 200 -47.46 -56.38 -9.82
CA PRO A 200 -48.25 -57.23 -10.69
C PRO A 200 -49.66 -56.65 -10.80
N VAL A 201 -50.09 -56.42 -12.04
CA VAL A 201 -51.47 -56.05 -12.36
C VAL A 201 -52.37 -57.17 -11.87
N GLY A 202 -53.25 -56.84 -10.93
CA GLY A 202 -54.20 -57.79 -10.38
C GLY A 202 -55.08 -58.35 -11.48
N THR A 203 -55.17 -59.68 -11.54
CA THR A 203 -56.14 -60.37 -12.37
C THR A 203 -57.52 -60.17 -11.79
N THR A 204 -58.32 -59.29 -12.38
CA THR A 204 -59.75 -59.21 -12.09
C THR A 204 -60.39 -60.50 -12.60
N ARG A 205 -60.69 -61.43 -11.70
CA ARG A 205 -61.68 -62.48 -11.93
C ARG A 205 -63.04 -61.85 -11.65
N GLU A 206 -63.78 -61.49 -12.68
CA GLU A 206 -65.22 -61.35 -12.58
C GLU A 206 -65.89 -62.67 -12.98
N ARG A 207 -66.75 -63.14 -12.08
CA ARG A 207 -67.76 -64.18 -12.31
C ARG A 207 -69.10 -63.48 -12.48
#